data_AF-A0A143HQN2-F1
#
_entry.id   AF-A0A143HQN2-F1
#
_cell.length_a   1.000
_cell.length_b   1.000
_cell.length_c   1.000
_cell.angle_alpha   90.00
_cell.angle_beta   90.00
_cell.angle_gamma   90.00
#
_symmetry.space_group_name_H-M   'P 1'
#
loop_
_entity.id
_entity.type
_entity.pdbx_description
1 polymer ?
#
loop_
_entity_poly.entity_id
_entity_poly.type
_entity_poly.pdbx_seq_one_letter_code
_entity_poly.pdbx_strand_id
1 'polypeptide(L)'
;MSRVAAAPITYSGAETEVKEAQGQPCPQILILNDEDWGYVKTRLDKNSVAQAAQYINAIESAFTRLMLWQSLFGSVTDAKMSLSERVDFALHNAADESNINVIRLIGSHLETASAYMHRFDMPQETLAKFCDQRTAIPGRATSQRHKGHPVQ
;
A
#
# COMPACT_ATOMS: atom_id res chain seq x y z
N MET A 1 12.94 11.00 -1.22
CA MET A 1 12.74 10.59 -2.63
C MET A 1 11.75 11.56 -3.21
N SER A 2 12.19 12.29 -4.23
CA SER A 2 11.43 13.36 -4.86
C SER A 2 11.05 12.99 -6.29
N ARG A 3 10.04 13.70 -6.82
CA ARG A 3 9.62 13.57 -8.22
C ARG A 3 10.75 14.07 -9.13
N VAL A 4 11.14 13.25 -10.11
CA VAL A 4 12.20 13.59 -11.07
C VAL A 4 11.68 14.15 -12.39
N ALA A 5 10.44 13.79 -12.77
CA ALA A 5 9.77 14.26 -13.99
C ALA A 5 8.25 14.16 -13.84
N ALA A 6 7.52 14.97 -14.60
CA ALA A 6 6.07 14.89 -14.77
C ALA A 6 5.72 15.22 -16.22
N ALA A 7 4.73 14.53 -16.78
CA ALA A 7 4.20 14.81 -18.11
C ALA A 7 2.67 14.87 -18.05
N PRO A 8 2.04 16.02 -18.34
CA PRO A 8 0.58 16.11 -18.44
C PRO A 8 0.13 15.48 -19.77
N ILE A 9 -0.65 14.40 -19.69
CA ILE A 9 -1.07 13.63 -20.87
C ILE A 9 -2.60 13.53 -20.93
N THR A 10 -3.16 13.89 -22.09
CA THR A 10 -4.56 13.58 -22.42
C THR A 10 -4.61 12.22 -23.10
N TYR A 11 -5.30 11.27 -22.48
CA TYR A 11 -5.48 9.94 -23.05
C TYR A 11 -6.35 9.98 -24.34
N SER A 12 -5.99 9.15 -25.31
CA SER A 12 -6.76 8.95 -26.53
C SER A 12 -6.80 7.46 -26.86
N GLY A 13 -8.01 6.87 -26.84
CA GLY A 13 -8.20 5.46 -27.15
C GLY A 13 -7.60 4.49 -26.13
N ALA A 14 -7.31 3.26 -26.57
CA ALA A 14 -6.78 2.19 -25.72
C ALA A 14 -5.28 2.30 -25.44
N GLU A 15 -4.53 2.95 -26.34
CA GLU A 15 -3.09 3.19 -26.22
C GLU A 15 -2.82 4.66 -26.49
N THR A 16 -2.03 5.29 -25.63
CA THR A 16 -1.62 6.69 -25.78
C THR A 16 -0.11 6.77 -25.68
N GLU A 17 0.53 7.24 -26.73
CA GLU A 17 1.98 7.47 -26.76
C GLU A 17 2.33 8.69 -25.89
N VAL A 18 3.34 8.55 -25.03
CA VAL A 18 3.87 9.62 -24.18
C VAL A 18 5.23 10.05 -24.75
N LYS A 19 5.22 11.02 -25.66
CA LYS A 19 6.43 11.43 -26.41
C LYS A 19 7.48 12.08 -25.51
N GLU A 20 7.03 12.76 -24.46
CA GLU A 20 7.84 13.43 -23.45
C GLU A 20 8.71 12.45 -22.64
N ALA A 21 8.33 11.17 -22.59
CA ALA A 21 9.10 10.13 -21.91
C ALA A 21 10.21 9.54 -22.79
N GLN A 22 10.22 9.79 -24.10
CA GLN A 22 11.21 9.22 -25.01
C GLN A 22 12.60 9.79 -24.74
N GLY A 23 13.60 8.91 -24.64
CA GLY A 23 14.99 9.29 -24.35
C GLY A 23 15.25 9.72 -22.90
N GLN A 24 14.22 9.77 -22.04
CA GLN A 24 14.39 10.07 -20.62
C GLN A 24 14.97 8.86 -19.87
N PRO A 25 15.75 9.07 -18.80
CA PRO A 25 16.14 7.99 -17.91
C PRO A 25 14.90 7.28 -17.35
N CYS A 26 14.94 5.94 -17.34
CA CYS A 26 13.86 5.15 -16.77
C CYS A 26 13.74 5.41 -15.26
N PRO A 27 12.59 5.88 -14.74
CA PRO A 27 12.43 6.15 -13.32
C PRO A 27 12.37 4.85 -12.51
N GLN A 28 12.69 4.94 -11.22
CA GLN A 28 12.56 3.78 -10.30
C GLN A 28 11.08 3.42 -10.08
N ILE A 29 10.21 4.43 -9.99
CA ILE A 29 8.77 4.28 -9.80
C ILE A 29 8.08 5.17 -10.81
N LEU A 30 7.20 4.58 -11.62
CA LEU A 30 6.30 5.29 -12.53
C LEU A 30 4.90 5.28 -11.93
N ILE A 31 4.30 6.47 -11.80
CA ILE A 31 2.96 6.67 -11.27
C ILE A 31 2.11 7.30 -12.36
N LEU A 32 0.96 6.71 -12.61
CA LEU A 32 -0.07 7.29 -13.48
C LEU A 32 -1.07 8.07 -12.64
N ASN A 33 -1.67 9.12 -13.21
CA ASN A 33 -2.61 9.99 -12.53
C ASN A 33 -2.07 10.56 -11.20
N ASP A 34 -0.80 10.96 -11.20
CA ASP A 34 -0.23 11.70 -10.09
C ASP A 34 -0.99 13.03 -9.92
N GLU A 35 -1.13 13.49 -8.67
CA GLU A 35 -2.00 14.63 -8.31
C GLU A 35 -3.51 14.46 -8.64
N ASP A 36 -3.93 13.29 -9.11
CA ASP A 36 -5.35 12.90 -9.31
C ASP A 36 -6.14 13.86 -10.22
N TRP A 37 -5.53 14.28 -11.34
CA TRP A 37 -6.17 15.20 -12.29
C TRP A 37 -7.30 14.56 -13.10
N GLY A 38 -7.34 13.22 -13.19
CA GLY A 38 -8.34 12.47 -13.95
C GLY A 38 -9.07 11.42 -13.12
N TYR A 39 -10.28 11.08 -13.53
CA TYR A 39 -11.02 9.95 -12.95
C TYR A 39 -10.67 8.65 -13.68
N VAL A 40 -9.55 8.04 -13.29
CA VAL A 40 -9.02 6.84 -13.95
C VAL A 40 -8.54 5.80 -12.94
N LYS A 41 -8.74 4.52 -13.27
CA LYS A 41 -8.12 3.42 -12.52
C LYS A 41 -6.69 3.22 -13.03
N THR A 42 -5.72 3.29 -12.13
CA THR A 42 -4.30 3.09 -12.46
C THR A 42 -3.80 1.75 -11.96
N ARG A 43 -2.78 1.21 -12.64
CA ARG A 43 -2.06 0.00 -12.24
C ARG A 43 -0.58 0.28 -12.28
N LEU A 44 0.13 -0.14 -11.25
CA LEU A 44 1.59 -0.05 -11.20
C LEU A 44 2.20 -1.23 -11.97
N ASP A 45 3.28 -0.97 -12.68
CA ASP A 45 4.10 -2.03 -13.26
C ASP A 45 4.89 -2.76 -12.16
N LYS A 46 5.43 -3.94 -12.50
CA LYS A 46 6.12 -4.81 -11.55
C LYS A 46 7.35 -4.15 -10.93
N ASN A 47 8.10 -3.34 -11.68
CA ASN A 47 9.29 -2.68 -11.17
C ASN A 47 8.90 -1.58 -10.18
N SER A 48 7.89 -0.78 -10.52
CA SER A 48 7.34 0.24 -9.61
C SER A 48 6.81 -0.38 -8.30
N VAL A 49 6.15 -1.54 -8.36
CA VAL A 49 5.71 -2.26 -7.15
C VAL A 49 6.91 -2.70 -6.30
N ALA A 50 7.94 -3.28 -6.92
CA ALA A 50 9.13 -3.74 -6.20
C ALA A 50 9.90 -2.59 -5.53
N GLN A 51 10.00 -1.44 -6.21
CA GLN A 51 10.65 -0.25 -5.67
C GLN A 51 9.80 0.42 -4.58
N ALA A 52 8.48 0.48 -4.75
CA ALA A 52 7.58 0.97 -3.70
C ALA A 52 7.68 0.11 -2.43
N ALA A 53 7.82 -1.21 -2.55
CA ALA A 53 7.95 -2.10 -1.39
C ALA A 53 9.17 -1.80 -0.52
N GLN A 54 10.22 -1.21 -1.10
CA GLN A 54 11.45 -0.86 -0.39
C GLN A 54 11.47 0.59 0.08
N TYR A 55 10.84 1.51 -0.67
CA TYR A 55 11.08 2.94 -0.51
C TYR A 55 9.82 3.81 -0.42
N ILE A 56 8.61 3.24 -0.26
CA ILE A 56 7.38 4.04 -0.24
C ILE A 56 7.40 5.14 0.82
N ASN A 57 7.97 4.87 2.00
CA ASN A 57 8.07 5.86 3.09
C ASN A 57 9.16 6.91 2.86
N ALA A 58 10.10 6.68 1.94
CA ALA A 58 11.09 7.67 1.54
C ALA A 58 10.52 8.71 0.56
N ILE A 59 9.35 8.48 -0.04
CA ILE A 59 8.68 9.42 -0.93
C ILE A 59 8.18 10.61 -0.11
N GLU A 60 8.59 11.83 -0.44
CA GLU A 60 8.29 13.02 0.38
C GLU A 60 6.80 13.39 0.36
N SER A 61 6.19 13.35 -0.82
CA SER A 61 4.78 13.69 -1.02
C SER A 61 3.86 12.64 -0.39
N ALA A 62 3.16 13.03 0.68
CA ALA A 62 2.15 12.18 1.31
C ALA A 62 0.99 11.85 0.37
N PHE A 63 0.63 12.75 -0.53
CA PHE A 63 -0.41 12.50 -1.54
C PHE A 63 0.03 11.43 -2.54
N THR A 64 1.29 11.47 -2.98
CA THR A 64 1.84 10.44 -3.87
C THR A 64 1.89 9.08 -3.17
N ARG A 65 2.27 9.03 -1.87
CA ARG A 65 2.17 7.79 -1.07
C ARG A 65 0.74 7.28 -0.99
N LEU A 66 -0.23 8.17 -0.71
CA LEU A 66 -1.66 7.83 -0.67
C LEU A 66 -2.11 7.12 -1.96
N MET A 67 -1.78 7.71 -3.11
CA MET A 67 -2.14 7.15 -4.42
C MET A 67 -1.48 5.79 -4.68
N LEU A 68 -0.20 5.63 -4.32
CA LEU A 68 0.48 4.33 -4.42
C LEU A 68 -0.21 3.26 -3.57
N TRP A 69 -0.52 3.57 -2.31
CA TRP A 69 -1.24 2.66 -1.42
C TRP A 69 -2.61 2.26 -1.96
N GLN A 70 -3.31 3.19 -2.62
CA GLN A 70 -4.58 2.94 -3.29
C GLN A 70 -4.42 2.04 -4.52
N SER A 71 -3.47 2.32 -5.43
CA SER A 71 -3.22 1.49 -6.62
C SER A 71 -2.79 0.06 -6.26
N LEU A 72 -2.02 -0.12 -5.18
CA LEU A 72 -1.63 -1.44 -4.68
C LEU A 72 -2.83 -2.26 -4.19
N PHE A 73 -3.76 -1.65 -3.44
CA PHE A 73 -4.98 -2.36 -3.05
C PHE A 73 -5.91 -2.61 -4.25
N GLY A 74 -5.98 -1.66 -5.19
CA GLY A 74 -6.63 -1.84 -6.49
C GLY A 74 -6.12 -3.07 -7.24
N SER A 75 -4.82 -3.36 -7.17
CA SER A 75 -4.21 -4.54 -7.78
C SER A 75 -4.70 -5.86 -7.16
N VAL A 76 -5.09 -5.87 -5.88
CA VAL A 76 -5.75 -7.03 -5.26
C VAL A 76 -7.13 -7.26 -5.87
N THR A 77 -7.93 -6.19 -5.98
CA THR A 77 -9.28 -6.28 -6.58
C THR A 77 -9.24 -6.69 -8.06
N ASP A 78 -8.14 -6.39 -8.76
CA ASP A 78 -7.90 -6.78 -10.15
C ASP A 78 -7.26 -8.18 -10.30
N ALA A 79 -7.05 -8.91 -9.21
CA ALA A 79 -6.35 -10.20 -9.18
C ALA A 79 -4.95 -10.14 -9.81
N LYS A 80 -4.24 -9.02 -9.63
CA LYS A 80 -2.84 -8.81 -10.06
C LYS A 80 -1.83 -8.89 -8.92
N MET A 81 -2.31 -8.86 -7.69
CA MET A 81 -1.54 -9.07 -6.46
C MET A 81 -2.40 -9.92 -5.53
N SER A 82 -1.82 -10.92 -4.87
CA SER A 82 -2.57 -11.70 -3.89
C SER A 82 -2.89 -10.86 -2.66
N LEU A 83 -3.98 -11.22 -1.95
CA LEU A 83 -4.34 -10.57 -0.71
C LEU A 83 -3.20 -10.71 0.34
N SER A 84 -2.52 -11.86 0.34
CA SER A 84 -1.42 -12.13 1.26
C SER A 84 -0.21 -11.22 1.01
N GLU A 85 0.25 -11.12 -0.25
CA GLU A 85 1.33 -10.21 -0.62
C GLU A 85 1.00 -8.76 -0.25
N ARG A 86 -0.26 -8.35 -0.43
CA ARG A 86 -0.70 -7.01 -0.05
C ARG A 86 -0.64 -6.80 1.46
N VAL A 87 -1.08 -7.76 2.27
CA VAL A 87 -1.03 -7.64 3.74
C VAL A 87 0.43 -7.61 4.21
N ASP A 88 1.30 -8.47 3.67
CA ASP A 88 2.73 -8.45 3.96
C ASP A 88 3.35 -7.09 3.62
N PHE A 89 3.04 -6.52 2.45
CA PHE A 89 3.49 -5.17 2.09
C PHE A 89 3.07 -4.14 3.15
N ALA A 90 1.83 -4.21 3.65
CA ALA A 90 1.35 -3.32 4.70
C ALA A 90 2.12 -3.49 6.01
N LEU A 91 2.34 -4.73 6.46
CA LEU A 91 3.01 -5.00 7.72
C LEU A 91 4.47 -4.52 7.73
N HIS A 92 5.16 -4.58 6.57
CA HIS A 92 6.53 -4.08 6.45
C HIS A 92 6.63 -2.55 6.39
N ASN A 93 5.62 -1.85 5.87
CA ASN A 93 5.74 -0.43 5.53
C ASN A 93 4.85 0.51 6.36
N ALA A 94 3.74 0.03 6.93
CA ALA A 94 2.75 0.91 7.55
C ALA A 94 3.21 1.56 8.86
N ALA A 95 4.17 0.95 9.57
CA ALA A 95 4.66 1.46 10.85
C ALA A 95 5.43 2.78 10.72
N ASP A 96 6.08 3.01 9.57
CA ASP A 96 6.90 4.20 9.32
C ASP A 96 6.10 5.33 8.62
N GLU A 97 4.82 5.10 8.31
CA GLU A 97 3.95 6.15 7.77
C GLU A 97 3.52 7.10 8.89
N SER A 98 3.63 8.41 8.62
CA SER A 98 3.32 9.47 9.60
C SER A 98 2.14 10.34 9.19
N ASN A 99 1.68 10.27 7.95
CA ASN A 99 0.55 11.05 7.47
C ASN A 99 -0.79 10.38 7.84
N ILE A 100 -1.62 11.09 8.60
CA ILE A 100 -2.90 10.57 9.10
C ILE A 100 -3.85 10.08 8.00
N ASN A 101 -3.89 10.72 6.84
CA ASN A 101 -4.79 10.30 5.76
C ASN A 101 -4.31 8.99 5.11
N VAL A 102 -3.00 8.83 4.97
CA VAL A 102 -2.40 7.58 4.47
C VAL A 102 -2.61 6.45 5.49
N ILE A 103 -2.37 6.70 6.77
CA ILE A 103 -2.61 5.73 7.85
C ILE A 103 -4.08 5.26 7.85
N ARG A 104 -5.03 6.19 7.75
CA ARG A 104 -6.47 5.86 7.68
C ARG A 104 -6.82 5.00 6.46
N LEU A 105 -6.24 5.32 5.29
CA LEU A 105 -6.42 4.52 4.08
C LEU A 105 -5.88 3.10 4.25
N ILE A 106 -4.65 2.96 4.78
CA ILE A 106 -4.04 1.65 5.05
C ILE A 106 -4.92 0.85 6.01
N GLY A 107 -5.39 1.46 7.10
CA GLY A 107 -6.28 0.82 8.07
C GLY A 107 -7.56 0.30 7.43
N SER A 108 -8.26 1.12 6.65
CA SER A 108 -9.47 0.72 5.93
C SER A 108 -9.23 -0.45 4.97
N HIS A 109 -8.10 -0.45 4.25
CA HIS A 109 -7.72 -1.56 3.39
C HIS A 109 -7.41 -2.84 4.18
N LEU A 110 -6.78 -2.74 5.34
CA LEU A 110 -6.52 -3.89 6.22
C LEU A 110 -7.79 -4.46 6.84
N GLU A 111 -8.75 -3.62 7.21
CA GLU A 111 -10.08 -4.06 7.65
C GLU A 111 -10.80 -4.82 6.54
N THR A 112 -10.77 -4.29 5.31
CA THR A 112 -11.33 -4.95 4.13
C THR A 112 -10.64 -6.29 3.86
N ALA A 113 -9.31 -6.32 3.94
CA ALA A 113 -8.52 -7.54 3.77
C ALA A 113 -8.89 -8.60 4.82
N SER A 114 -9.03 -8.20 6.09
CA SER A 114 -9.48 -9.08 7.17
C SER A 114 -10.86 -9.67 6.86
N ALA A 115 -11.81 -8.84 6.41
CA ALA A 115 -13.13 -9.30 6.02
C ALA A 115 -13.09 -10.33 4.88
N TYR A 116 -12.24 -10.12 3.86
CA TYR A 116 -12.04 -11.08 2.78
C TYR A 116 -11.46 -12.40 3.28
N MET A 117 -10.43 -12.35 4.12
CA MET A 117 -9.81 -13.56 4.67
C MET A 117 -10.82 -14.42 5.44
N HIS A 118 -11.66 -13.79 6.28
CA HIS A 118 -12.73 -14.48 7.00
C HIS A 118 -13.83 -15.02 6.08
N ARG A 119 -14.20 -14.28 5.03
CA ARG A 119 -15.29 -14.67 4.13
C ARG A 119 -14.93 -15.83 3.22
N PHE A 120 -13.67 -15.90 2.78
CA PHE A 120 -13.20 -16.93 1.86
C PHE A 120 -12.57 -18.15 2.55
N ASP A 121 -12.69 -18.23 3.89
CA ASP A 121 -12.11 -19.30 4.72
C ASP A 121 -10.65 -19.60 4.33
N MET A 122 -9.84 -18.53 4.25
CA MET A 122 -8.44 -18.68 3.84
C MET A 122 -7.71 -19.62 4.80
N PRO A 123 -6.74 -20.43 4.30
CA PRO A 123 -6.04 -21.41 5.12
C PRO A 123 -5.51 -20.82 6.43
N GLN A 124 -5.71 -21.52 7.54
CA GLN A 124 -5.28 -21.07 8.87
C GLN A 124 -3.78 -20.76 8.94
N GLU A 125 -2.95 -21.41 8.12
CA GLU A 125 -1.52 -21.08 8.00
C GLU A 125 -1.29 -19.65 7.48
N THR A 126 -2.09 -19.19 6.51
CA THR A 126 -2.05 -17.83 5.98
C THR A 126 -2.51 -16.83 7.05
N LEU A 127 -3.56 -17.16 7.80
CA LEU A 127 -4.06 -16.33 8.91
C LEU A 127 -3.05 -16.23 10.06
N ALA A 128 -2.40 -17.35 10.41
CA ALA A 128 -1.44 -17.42 11.51
C ALA A 128 -0.21 -16.55 11.26
N LYS A 129 0.30 -16.52 10.02
CA LYS A 129 1.42 -15.65 9.60
C LYS A 129 1.14 -14.17 9.90
N PHE A 130 -0.09 -13.71 9.67
CA PHE A 130 -0.48 -12.33 9.93
C PHE A 130 -0.68 -12.02 11.42
N CYS A 131 -1.21 -12.96 12.18
CA CYS A 131 -1.39 -12.80 13.62
C CYS A 131 -0.05 -12.75 14.38
N ASP A 132 0.96 -13.50 13.91
CA ASP A 132 2.27 -13.57 14.54
C ASP A 132 3.08 -12.27 14.37
N GLN A 133 3.02 -11.67 13.17
CA GLN A 133 3.65 -10.37 12.88
C GLN A 133 3.05 -9.20 13.69
N ARG A 134 1.90 -9.40 14.34
CA ARG A 134 1.29 -8.44 15.28
C ARG A 134 2.13 -8.22 16.54
N THR A 135 3.03 -9.15 16.86
CA THR A 135 3.99 -9.04 17.99
C THR A 135 5.25 -8.25 17.63
N ALA A 136 5.51 -8.02 16.34
CA ALA A 136 6.70 -7.35 15.84
C ALA A 136 6.55 -5.83 15.66
N ILE A 137 5.37 -5.26 15.91
CA ILE A 137 5.17 -3.79 15.88
C ILE A 137 5.89 -3.18 17.10
N PRO A 138 6.98 -2.43 16.92
CA PRO A 138 7.70 -1.84 18.05
C PRO A 138 6.81 -0.76 18.69
N GLY A 139 6.55 -0.87 20.00
CA GLY A 139 5.86 0.18 20.75
C GLY A 139 4.62 -0.24 21.55
N ARG A 140 4.19 -1.50 21.50
CA ARG A 140 3.17 -1.99 22.44
C ARG A 140 3.82 -2.70 23.62
N ALA A 141 3.97 -1.96 24.73
CA ALA A 141 4.19 -2.57 26.04
C ALA A 141 3.13 -3.67 26.23
N THR A 142 3.60 -4.89 26.49
CA THR A 142 2.77 -6.02 26.89
C THR A 142 1.88 -5.56 28.05
N SER A 143 0.58 -5.43 27.80
CA SER A 143 -0.40 -5.22 28.86
C SER A 143 -0.28 -6.39 29.83
N GLN A 144 0.33 -6.14 30.99
CA GLN A 144 0.27 -7.05 32.12
C GLN A 144 -1.21 -7.19 32.48
N ARG A 145 -1.75 -8.41 32.33
CA ARG A 145 -3.03 -8.77 32.92
C ARG A 145 -2.99 -8.36 34.39
N HIS A 146 -3.77 -7.34 34.75
CA HIS A 146 -4.03 -7.00 36.13
C HIS A 146 -4.60 -8.26 36.79
N LYS A 147 -3.80 -8.90 37.65
CA LYS A 147 -4.31 -9.90 38.59
C LYS A 147 -5.32 -9.17 39.47
N GLY A 148 -6.57 -9.61 39.40
CA GLY A 148 -7.65 -9.09 40.23
C GLY A 148 -7.23 -9.06 41.69
N HIS A 149 -7.36 -7.90 42.31
CA HIS A 149 -7.34 -7.80 43.77
C HIS A 149 -8.70 -8.25 44.29
N PRO A 150 -8.75 -9.08 45.34
CA PRO A 150 -10.00 -9.41 45.99
C PRO A 150 -10.53 -8.16 46.70
N VAL A 151 -11.83 -7.91 46.51
CA VAL A 151 -12.59 -6.91 47.27
C VAL A 151 -12.60 -7.39 48.73
N GLN A 152 -12.12 -6.53 49.63
CA GLN A 152 -12.41 -6.63 51.07
C GLN A 152 -13.73 -5.93 51.36
#